data_AF-A0A3D4VTM1-F1
#
_entry.id   AF-A0A3D4VTM1-F1
#
_cell.length_a   1.000
_cell.length_b   1.000
_cell.length_c   1.000
_cell.angle_alpha   90.00
_cell.angle_beta   90.00
_cell.angle_gamma   90.00
#
_symmetry.space_group_name_H-M   'P 1'
#
loop_
_entity.id
_entity.type
_entity.pdbx_description
1 polymer ?
#
loop_
_entity_poly.entity_id
_entity_poly.type
_entity_poly.pdbx_seq_one_letter_code
_entity_poly.pdbx_strand_id
1 'polypeptide(L)'
;MSLGGQGKENFPNLQTRDIIADKLSIGSGKQYEKEKKQIKDLIESNLKQRVVGNPNPIKLGRCFDFLRNYYEIKNGGNRGNQYVEAEPNTSDVANTQQLANTYNVSVDTMENYIKLSKAIPELSDMVITGTVSKTKKPLVHFARME
;
A
#
# COMPACT_ATOMS: atom_id res chain seq x y z
N MET A 1 -10.57 18.90 52.63
CA MET A 1 -9.33 19.23 51.88
C MET A 1 -8.54 17.93 51.69
N SER A 2 -8.47 17.39 50.48
CA SER A 2 -7.43 16.42 50.08
C SER A 2 -7.43 16.20 48.56
N LEU A 3 -6.51 16.90 47.91
CA LEU A 3 -5.69 16.55 46.73
C LEU A 3 -6.30 15.62 45.66
N GLY A 4 -7.13 16.18 44.78
CA GLY A 4 -7.35 15.64 43.44
C GLY A 4 -6.19 16.00 42.51
N GLY A 5 -5.16 15.15 42.44
CA GLY A 5 -4.07 15.30 41.49
C GLY A 5 -4.59 15.04 40.07
N GLN A 6 -4.94 16.11 39.34
CA GLN A 6 -5.06 16.04 37.89
C GLN A 6 -3.65 15.94 37.30
N GLY A 7 -3.15 14.71 37.16
CA GLY A 7 -2.00 14.44 36.31
C GLY A 7 -2.39 14.74 34.87
N LYS A 8 -2.30 16.00 34.45
CA LYS A 8 -2.28 16.33 33.03
C LYS A 8 -0.94 15.84 32.53
N GLU A 9 -0.94 14.70 31.84
CA GLU A 9 0.22 14.26 31.09
C GLU A 9 0.57 15.39 30.10
N ASN A 10 1.62 16.15 30.42
CA ASN A 10 2.12 17.24 29.58
C ASN A 10 2.84 16.62 28.39
N PHE A 11 2.07 16.07 27.45
CA PHE A 11 2.61 15.67 26.17
C PHE A 11 3.17 16.90 25.47
N PRO A 12 4.45 16.88 25.03
CA PRO A 12 5.03 18.01 24.32
C PRO A 12 4.19 18.32 23.07
N ASN A 13 3.92 19.61 22.86
CA ASN A 13 3.21 20.06 21.67
C ASN A 13 3.98 19.68 20.39
N LEU A 14 3.31 19.67 19.25
CA LEU A 14 3.89 19.20 17.98
C LEU A 14 5.20 19.95 17.62
N GLN A 15 5.27 21.26 17.89
CA GLN A 15 6.49 22.06 17.69
C GLN A 15 7.64 21.59 18.58
N THR A 16 7.36 21.25 19.84
CA THR A 16 8.36 20.75 20.79
C THR A 16 8.86 19.37 20.38
N ARG A 17 7.98 18.51 19.82
CA ARG A 17 8.35 17.19 19.30
C ARG A 17 9.29 17.30 18.10
N ASP A 18 9.02 18.21 17.17
CA ASP A 18 9.89 18.46 16.00
C ASP A 18 11.26 18.99 16.44
N ILE A 19 11.31 19.92 17.40
CA ILE A 19 12.57 20.46 17.96
C ILE A 19 13.38 19.37 18.67
N ILE A 20 12.72 18.49 19.42
CA ILE A 20 13.37 17.36 20.10
C ILE A 20 13.90 16.36 19.07
N ALA A 21 13.14 16.07 18.02
CA ALA A 21 13.54 15.17 16.93
C ALA A 21 14.81 15.67 16.22
N ASP A 22 14.86 16.96 15.86
CA ASP A 22 16.06 17.61 15.30
C ASP A 22 17.28 17.50 16.23
N LYS A 23 17.09 17.78 17.54
CA LYS A 23 18.18 17.68 18.53
C LYS A 23 18.69 16.26 18.72
N LEU A 24 17.80 15.27 18.62
CA LEU A 24 18.15 13.85 18.74
C LEU A 24 18.62 13.25 17.41
N SER A 25 18.62 14.03 16.32
CA SER A 25 18.88 13.53 14.95
C SER A 25 17.96 12.36 14.56
N ILE A 26 16.72 12.38 15.07
CA ILE A 26 15.66 11.42 14.72
C ILE A 26 14.69 12.17 13.82
N GLY A 27 14.24 11.56 12.71
CA GLY A 27 13.32 12.23 11.78
C GLY A 27 12.04 12.72 12.48
N SER A 28 11.66 13.96 12.21
CA SER A 28 10.40 14.54 12.69
C SER A 28 9.20 14.00 11.90
N GLY A 29 7.99 14.10 12.46
CA GLY A 29 6.77 13.68 11.77
C GLY A 29 6.54 14.42 10.44
N LYS A 30 6.95 15.70 10.37
CA LYS A 30 6.88 16.50 9.13
C LYS A 30 7.86 16.01 8.06
N GLN A 31 9.06 15.59 8.46
CA GLN A 31 10.04 15.03 7.55
C GLN A 31 9.56 13.71 6.97
N TYR A 32 8.98 12.84 7.81
CA TYR A 32 8.39 11.57 7.39
C TYR A 32 7.30 11.76 6.32
N GLU A 33 6.36 12.70 6.53
CA GLU A 33 5.31 12.96 5.53
C GLU A 33 5.86 13.52 4.21
N LYS A 34 6.91 14.35 4.28
CA LYS A 34 7.60 14.87 3.08
C LYS A 34 8.28 13.74 2.30
N GLU A 35 9.00 12.86 2.97
CA GLU A 35 9.66 11.70 2.37
C GLU A 35 8.63 10.73 1.77
N LYS A 36 7.56 10.43 2.50
CA LYS A 36 6.45 9.59 2.04
C LYS A 36 5.82 10.14 0.76
N LYS A 37 5.61 11.46 0.68
CA LYS A 37 5.12 12.13 -0.54
C LYS A 37 6.12 12.01 -1.71
N GLN A 38 7.42 12.23 -1.46
CA GLN A 38 8.45 12.08 -2.50
C GLN A 38 8.53 10.65 -3.04
N ILE A 39 8.47 9.64 -2.17
CA ILE A 39 8.44 8.23 -2.55
C ILE A 39 7.20 7.94 -3.41
N LYS A 40 6.04 8.45 -2.99
CA LYS A 40 4.80 8.34 -3.76
C LYS A 40 4.95 8.92 -5.17
N ASP A 41 5.42 10.15 -5.30
CA ASP A 41 5.56 10.81 -6.62
C ASP A 41 6.57 10.07 -7.53
N LEU A 42 7.65 9.53 -6.94
CA LEU A 42 8.61 8.71 -7.65
C LEU A 42 7.99 7.38 -8.14
N ILE A 43 7.20 6.70 -7.31
CA ILE A 43 6.52 5.46 -7.70
C ILE A 43 5.51 5.72 -8.82
N GLU A 44 4.69 6.77 -8.71
CA GLU A 44 3.67 7.08 -9.72
C GLU A 44 4.28 7.42 -11.08
N SER A 45 5.32 8.23 -11.10
CA SER A 45 6.03 8.59 -12.34
C SER A 45 6.68 7.36 -12.98
N ASN A 46 7.35 6.51 -12.19
CA ASN A 46 7.96 5.27 -12.68
C ASN A 46 6.91 4.30 -13.23
N LEU A 47 5.77 4.14 -12.55
CA LEU A 47 4.69 3.27 -13.02
C LEU A 47 4.11 3.81 -14.34
N LYS A 48 3.69 5.08 -14.38
CA LYS A 48 3.13 5.70 -15.60
C LYS A 48 4.06 5.56 -16.81
N GLN A 49 5.37 5.68 -16.61
CA GLN A 49 6.35 5.57 -17.69
C GLN A 49 6.65 4.12 -18.12
N ARG A 50 6.49 3.12 -17.24
CA ARG A 50 6.98 1.74 -17.46
C ARG A 50 5.91 0.68 -17.67
N VAL A 51 4.62 1.04 -17.64
CA VAL A 51 3.49 0.09 -17.62
C VAL A 51 3.45 -0.93 -18.78
N VAL A 52 4.23 -0.77 -19.86
CA VAL A 52 4.09 -1.65 -21.06
C VAL A 52 5.31 -2.54 -21.37
N GLY A 53 6.47 -2.37 -20.70
CA GLY A 53 7.73 -3.00 -21.15
C GLY A 53 8.06 -4.38 -20.57
N ASN A 54 8.20 -4.48 -19.24
CA ASN A 54 8.59 -5.71 -18.55
C ASN A 54 8.27 -5.64 -17.04
N PRO A 55 7.04 -6.01 -16.63
CA PRO A 55 6.63 -5.88 -15.25
C PRO A 55 7.13 -7.05 -14.40
N ASN A 56 8.20 -6.83 -13.62
CA ASN A 56 8.54 -7.70 -12.51
C ASN A 56 7.37 -7.65 -11.49
N PRO A 57 6.62 -8.75 -11.32
CA PRO A 57 5.37 -8.75 -10.55
C PRO A 57 5.61 -8.47 -9.07
N ILE A 58 6.76 -8.87 -8.52
CA ILE A 58 7.14 -8.59 -7.13
C ILE A 58 7.34 -7.09 -6.93
N LYS A 59 8.09 -6.43 -7.84
CA LYS A 59 8.33 -4.98 -7.77
C LYS A 59 7.04 -4.19 -7.92
N LEU A 60 6.20 -4.56 -8.89
CA LEU A 60 4.90 -3.92 -9.06
C LEU A 60 3.98 -4.12 -7.86
N GLY A 61 3.96 -5.32 -7.28
CA GLY A 61 3.19 -5.61 -6.08
C GLY A 61 3.55 -4.72 -4.91
N ARG A 62 4.85 -4.48 -4.68
CA ARG A 62 5.33 -3.53 -3.65
C ARG A 62 4.89 -2.10 -3.94
N CYS A 63 4.99 -1.65 -5.19
CA CYS A 63 4.53 -0.32 -5.58
C CYS A 63 3.02 -0.14 -5.37
N PHE A 64 2.22 -1.14 -5.75
CA PHE A 64 0.77 -1.11 -5.57
C PHE A 64 0.36 -1.18 -4.10
N ASP A 65 1.00 -2.02 -3.28
CA ASP A 65 0.73 -2.10 -1.83
C ASP A 65 1.08 -0.77 -1.14
N PHE A 66 2.19 -0.13 -1.54
CA PHE A 66 2.55 1.20 -1.06
C PHE A 66 1.50 2.25 -1.43
N LEU A 67 1.09 2.34 -2.69
CA LEU A 67 0.09 3.33 -3.13
C LEU A 67 -1.27 3.09 -2.46
N ARG A 68 -1.67 1.83 -2.27
CA ARG A 68 -2.89 1.46 -1.56
C ARG A 68 -2.86 1.97 -0.11
N ASN A 69 -1.73 1.81 0.57
CA ASN A 69 -1.55 2.31 1.94
C ASN A 69 -1.45 3.85 1.98
N TYR A 70 -0.79 4.47 1.00
CA TYR A 70 -0.66 5.92 0.89
C TYR A 70 -2.01 6.61 0.70
N TYR A 71 -2.85 6.07 -0.19
CA TYR A 71 -4.18 6.58 -0.49
C TYR A 71 -5.26 6.10 0.49
N GLU A 72 -4.87 5.40 1.56
CA GLU A 72 -5.78 4.85 2.57
C GLU A 72 -6.91 4.00 1.98
N ILE A 73 -6.60 3.27 0.90
CA ILE A 73 -7.52 2.37 0.20
C ILE A 73 -7.72 1.13 1.09
N LYS A 74 -8.62 1.25 2.06
CA LYS A 74 -9.01 0.18 2.96
C LYS A 74 -9.90 -0.81 2.22
N ASN A 75 -9.71 -2.11 2.50
CA ASN A 75 -10.55 -3.15 1.93
C ASN A 75 -11.93 -3.11 2.59
N GLY A 76 -12.88 -2.45 1.93
CA GLY A 76 -14.21 -2.22 2.47
C GLY A 76 -14.17 -1.17 3.58
N GLY A 77 -14.82 -0.04 3.37
CA GLY A 77 -15.11 0.90 4.47
C GLY A 77 -15.76 0.18 5.65
N ASN A 78 -15.81 0.83 6.81
CA ASN A 78 -16.47 0.26 7.97
C ASN A 78 -17.95 -0.03 7.62
N ARG A 79 -18.29 -1.30 7.35
CA ARG A 79 -19.64 -1.71 6.95
C ARG A 79 -20.65 -1.62 8.10
N GLY A 80 -20.21 -1.12 9.25
CA GLY A 80 -20.96 -1.14 10.47
C GLY A 80 -21.28 -2.57 10.90
N ASN A 81 -21.93 -2.67 12.03
CA ASN A 81 -22.68 -3.85 12.45
C ASN A 81 -23.92 -3.34 13.20
N GLN A 82 -24.72 -4.24 13.77
CA GLN A 82 -25.93 -3.83 14.50
C GLN A 82 -25.67 -2.89 15.72
N TYR A 83 -24.41 -2.66 16.09
CA TYR A 83 -24.00 -1.80 17.21
C TYR A 83 -23.11 -0.62 16.80
N VAL A 84 -22.64 -0.55 15.55
CA VAL A 84 -21.72 0.47 15.05
C VAL A 84 -22.22 0.93 13.70
N GLU A 85 -22.54 2.22 13.56
CA GLU A 85 -22.97 2.79 12.29
C GLU A 85 -21.85 2.68 11.25
N ALA A 86 -22.22 2.34 10.03
CA ALA A 86 -21.29 2.30 8.91
C ALA A 86 -20.76 3.70 8.65
N GLU A 87 -19.45 3.80 8.37
CA GLU A 87 -18.89 5.09 7.94
C GLU A 87 -19.56 5.52 6.63
N PRO A 88 -19.95 6.80 6.49
CA PRO A 88 -20.58 7.27 5.27
C PRO A 88 -19.61 7.07 4.11
N ASN A 89 -20.13 6.52 3.01
CA ASN A 89 -19.45 6.37 1.71
C ASN A 89 -19.18 7.78 1.12
N THR A 90 -18.31 8.55 1.75
CA THR A 90 -17.85 9.86 1.29
C THR A 90 -16.82 9.60 0.21
N SER A 91 -17.29 9.54 -1.03
CA SER A 91 -16.63 8.90 -2.17
C SER A 91 -15.48 9.68 -2.82
N ASP A 92 -14.68 10.43 -2.06
CA ASP A 92 -13.44 11.04 -2.57
C ASP A 92 -12.20 10.17 -2.30
N VAL A 93 -12.35 9.06 -1.55
CA VAL A 93 -11.27 8.11 -1.28
C VAL A 93 -11.05 7.22 -2.50
N ALA A 94 -9.81 7.18 -3.02
CA ALA A 94 -9.45 6.35 -4.15
C ALA A 94 -9.78 4.87 -3.85
N ASN A 95 -10.56 4.22 -4.71
CA ASN A 95 -10.80 2.77 -4.63
C ASN A 95 -9.73 2.01 -5.44
N THR A 96 -9.45 0.76 -5.06
CA THR A 96 -8.63 -0.20 -5.80
C THR A 96 -8.95 -0.21 -7.30
N GLN A 97 -10.23 -0.10 -7.67
CA GLN A 97 -10.63 -0.03 -9.09
C GLN A 97 -10.08 1.20 -9.80
N GLN A 98 -10.12 2.38 -9.17
CA GLN A 98 -9.59 3.62 -9.75
C GLN A 98 -8.07 3.57 -9.87
N LEU A 99 -7.40 2.99 -8.87
CA LEU A 99 -5.95 2.78 -8.91
C LEU A 99 -5.56 1.83 -10.06
N ALA A 100 -6.29 0.72 -10.21
CA ALA A 100 -6.06 -0.26 -11.28
C ALA A 100 -6.25 0.36 -12.67
N ASN A 101 -7.32 1.13 -12.85
CA ASN A 101 -7.61 1.85 -14.09
C ASN A 101 -6.51 2.87 -14.43
N THR A 102 -5.98 3.59 -13.42
CA THR A 102 -4.91 4.59 -13.61
C THR A 102 -3.64 4.00 -14.23
N TYR A 103 -3.34 2.74 -13.91
CA TYR A 103 -2.15 2.05 -14.40
C TYR A 103 -2.47 1.01 -15.48
N ASN A 104 -3.67 1.04 -16.05
CA ASN A 104 -4.11 0.12 -17.11
C ASN A 104 -3.87 -1.38 -16.76
N VAL A 105 -4.15 -1.76 -15.52
CA VAL A 105 -4.08 -3.15 -15.04
C VAL A 105 -5.44 -3.59 -14.51
N SER A 106 -5.76 -4.88 -14.60
CA SER A 106 -6.97 -5.39 -13.93
C SER A 106 -6.78 -5.43 -12.41
N VAL A 107 -7.89 -5.30 -11.66
CA VAL A 107 -7.88 -5.42 -10.20
C VAL A 107 -7.28 -6.76 -9.76
N ASP A 108 -7.67 -7.86 -10.42
CA ASP A 108 -7.13 -9.19 -10.13
C ASP A 108 -5.61 -9.25 -10.32
N THR A 109 -5.09 -8.62 -11.38
CA THR A 109 -3.64 -8.57 -11.63
C THR A 109 -2.92 -7.81 -10.54
N MET A 110 -3.47 -6.65 -10.15
CA MET A 110 -2.93 -5.84 -9.07
C MET A 110 -2.91 -6.60 -7.74
N GLU A 111 -4.03 -7.26 -7.39
CA GLU A 111 -4.13 -8.07 -6.17
C GLU A 111 -3.16 -9.25 -6.18
N ASN A 112 -3.04 -9.95 -7.30
CA ASN A 112 -2.11 -11.07 -7.44
C ASN A 112 -0.66 -10.61 -7.26
N TYR A 113 -0.28 -9.45 -7.82
CA TYR A 113 1.05 -8.90 -7.62
C TYR A 113 1.30 -8.50 -6.16
N ILE A 114 0.33 -7.89 -5.49
CA ILE A 114 0.43 -7.57 -4.06
C ILE A 114 0.62 -8.85 -3.24
N LYS A 115 -0.15 -9.91 -3.50
CA LYS A 115 0.01 -11.21 -2.83
C LYS A 115 1.41 -11.79 -3.05
N LEU A 116 1.89 -11.78 -4.30
CA LEU A 116 3.22 -12.25 -4.65
C LEU A 116 4.32 -11.44 -3.95
N SER A 117 4.14 -10.13 -3.78
CA SER A 117 5.14 -9.28 -3.12
C SER A 117 5.36 -9.58 -1.64
N LYS A 118 4.41 -10.30 -1.01
CA LYS A 118 4.44 -10.75 0.38
C LYS A 118 4.90 -12.21 0.52
N ALA A 119 5.33 -12.83 -0.57
CA ALA A 119 5.88 -14.18 -0.56
C ALA A 119 7.25 -14.22 0.15
N ILE A 120 7.63 -15.40 0.63
CA ILE A 120 8.95 -15.63 1.23
C ILE A 120 10.09 -15.30 0.23
N PRO A 121 11.30 -14.98 0.72
CA PRO A 121 12.41 -14.55 -0.14
C PRO A 121 12.71 -15.52 -1.29
N GLU A 122 12.73 -16.83 -1.01
CA GLU A 122 13.04 -17.87 -1.99
C GLU A 122 12.04 -17.89 -3.14
N LEU A 123 10.74 -17.77 -2.81
CA LEU A 123 9.68 -17.70 -3.82
C LEU A 123 9.70 -16.38 -4.59
N SER A 124 10.06 -15.27 -3.93
CA SER A 124 10.23 -13.99 -4.59
C SER A 124 11.36 -14.07 -5.62
N ASP A 125 12.49 -14.66 -5.25
CA ASP A 125 13.65 -14.82 -6.14
C ASP A 125 13.31 -15.69 -7.34
N MET A 126 12.63 -16.83 -7.14
CA MET A 126 12.17 -17.70 -8.23
C MET A 126 11.24 -16.99 -9.23
N VAL A 127 10.41 -16.06 -8.76
CA VAL A 127 9.53 -15.26 -9.63
C VAL A 127 10.32 -14.15 -10.34
N ILE A 128 11.32 -13.55 -9.68
CA ILE A 128 12.18 -12.51 -10.26
C ILE A 128 13.09 -13.07 -11.34
N THR A 129 13.66 -14.26 -11.14
CA THR A 129 14.51 -14.97 -12.12
C THR A 129 13.72 -15.55 -13.29
N GLY A 130 12.39 -15.58 -13.20
CA GLY A 130 11.51 -16.18 -14.21
C GLY A 130 11.44 -17.71 -14.15
N THR A 131 11.96 -18.33 -13.09
CA THR A 131 11.82 -19.78 -12.84
C THR A 131 10.37 -20.17 -12.59
N VAL A 132 9.59 -19.28 -11.95
CA VAL A 132 8.14 -19.46 -11.70
C VAL A 132 7.35 -18.30 -12.30
N SER A 133 6.22 -18.63 -12.95
CA SER A 133 5.33 -17.63 -13.56
C SER A 133 4.20 -17.20 -12.62
N LYS A 134 3.75 -15.95 -12.81
CA LYS A 134 2.58 -15.31 -12.18
C LYS A 134 1.23 -15.97 -12.51
N THR A 135 1.18 -16.83 -13.52
CA THR A 135 -0.06 -17.45 -14.00
C THR A 135 -0.16 -18.91 -13.59
N LYS A 136 -1.32 -19.33 -13.07
CA LYS A 136 -1.83 -20.66 -13.39
C LYS A 136 -2.25 -20.62 -14.85
N LYS A 137 -1.48 -21.21 -15.75
CA LYS A 137 -2.04 -21.63 -17.04
C LYS A 137 -3.19 -22.58 -16.66
N PRO A 138 -4.47 -22.34 -17.01
CA PRO A 138 -5.42 -23.43 -16.93
C PRO A 138 -4.82 -24.54 -17.79
N LEU A 139 -4.74 -25.75 -17.23
CA LEU A 139 -4.50 -26.95 -18.02
C LEU A 139 -5.70 -27.05 -18.98
N VAL A 140 -5.65 -26.33 -20.08
CA VAL A 140 -6.37 -26.75 -21.28
C VAL A 140 -5.69 -28.05 -21.65
N HIS A 141 -6.33 -29.17 -21.31
CA HIS A 141 -5.98 -30.44 -21.91
C HIS A 141 -5.95 -30.19 -23.41
N PHE A 142 -4.75 -30.28 -24.00
CA PHE A 142 -4.60 -30.49 -25.42
C PHE A 142 -5.22 -31.85 -25.72
N ALA A 143 -6.55 -31.90 -25.83
CA ALA A 143 -7.23 -32.91 -26.60
C ALA A 143 -6.86 -32.64 -28.06
N ARG A 144 -5.67 -33.08 -28.43
CA ARG A 144 -5.34 -33.41 -29.80
C ARG A 144 -6.12 -34.69 -30.07
N MET A 145 -7.24 -34.56 -30.76
CA MET A 145 -7.90 -35.67 -31.44
C MET A 145 -7.87 -35.31 -32.92
N GLU A 146 -7.50 -36.32 -33.70
CA GLU A 146 -7.12 -36.31 -35.11
C GLU A 146 -8.20 -35.78 -36.05
#